data_AF-A0A838EEK4-F1
#
_entry.id   AF-A0A838EEK4-F1
#
_cell.length_a   1.000
_cell.length_b   1.000
_cell.length_c   1.000
_cell.angle_alpha   90.00
_cell.angle_beta   90.00
_cell.angle_gamma   90.00
#
_symmetry.space_group_name_H-M   'P 1'
#
loop_
_entity.id
_entity.type
_entity.pdbx_description
1 polymer ?
#
loop_
_entity_poly.entity_id
_entity_poly.type
_entity_poly.pdbx_seq_one_letter_code
_entity_poly.pdbx_strand_id
1 'polypeptide(L)'
;MKRRTLLISGFLILFVFLGIGTAYAAISRSQQTQQQDNQDTGKDTDHEVLIHNPQSTSGSCGVERWAVKTGTDANVGLISLQSITQTTIASLSALPPPATLPASTRIQPTETTVFQLHDTLTQYKLENDSDYHLIVADTSGKTMIVEIPDPACVGASSPLLSDIQKARA
;
A
#
# COMPACT_ATOMS: atom_id res chain seq x y z
N MET A 1 5.72 31.57 -60.67
CA MET A 1 4.56 31.60 -61.59
C MET A 1 4.17 30.15 -61.91
N LYS A 2 3.11 29.62 -61.29
CA LYS A 2 1.84 29.20 -61.94
C LYS A 2 2.03 28.28 -63.16
N ARG A 3 1.77 26.96 -63.02
CA ARG A 3 0.47 26.31 -63.35
C ARG A 3 0.55 24.78 -63.26
N ARG A 4 -0.52 24.20 -62.71
CA ARG A 4 -0.91 22.78 -62.72
C ARG A 4 -1.48 22.42 -64.09
N THR A 5 -1.29 21.19 -64.57
CA THR A 5 -2.35 20.47 -65.31
C THR A 5 -2.24 18.96 -65.17
N LEU A 6 -3.40 18.38 -64.87
CA LEU A 6 -3.76 16.97 -64.71
C LEU A 6 -4.10 16.37 -66.09
N LEU A 7 -3.76 15.11 -66.37
CA LEU A 7 -4.47 14.31 -67.38
C LEU A 7 -4.74 12.90 -66.82
N ILE A 8 -6.03 12.59 -66.79
CA ILE A 8 -6.66 11.33 -66.39
C ILE A 8 -6.96 10.55 -67.69
N SER A 9 -6.61 9.27 -67.72
CA SER A 9 -7.25 8.25 -68.58
C SER A 9 -7.09 6.92 -67.85
N GLY A 10 -8.04 6.02 -67.68
CA GLY A 10 -9.45 5.94 -68.01
C GLY A 10 -9.95 4.66 -67.31
N PHE A 11 -11.16 4.72 -66.77
CA PHE A 11 -11.84 3.66 -66.04
C PHE A 11 -12.40 2.58 -66.99
N LEU A 12 -12.31 1.28 -66.65
CA LEU A 12 -13.42 0.29 -66.66
C LEU A 12 -12.88 -1.10 -66.23
N ILE A 13 -13.08 -1.53 -64.98
CA ILE A 13 -14.19 -2.40 -64.49
C ILE A 13 -14.11 -3.85 -65.02
N LEU A 14 -13.90 -4.84 -64.13
CA LEU A 14 -15.01 -5.64 -63.58
C LEU A 14 -14.52 -6.61 -62.50
N PHE A 15 -14.96 -6.37 -61.27
CA PHE A 15 -14.91 -7.30 -60.14
C PHE A 15 -15.95 -8.40 -60.31
N VAL A 16 -15.55 -9.66 -60.11
CA VAL A 16 -16.44 -10.71 -59.59
C VAL A 16 -15.63 -11.64 -58.69
N PHE A 17 -15.65 -11.38 -57.38
CA PHE A 17 -15.60 -12.45 -56.38
C PHE A 17 -16.78 -12.21 -55.43
N LEU A 18 -17.85 -12.96 -55.68
CA LEU A 18 -19.00 -13.09 -54.78
C LEU A 18 -18.71 -14.20 -53.78
N GLY A 19 -18.90 -13.86 -52.49
CA GLY A 19 -19.22 -14.80 -51.42
C GLY A 19 -18.02 -15.23 -50.57
N ILE A 20 -18.07 -15.22 -49.24
CA ILE A 20 -19.15 -15.01 -48.28
C ILE A 20 -18.48 -14.43 -47.02
N GLY A 21 -19.04 -13.35 -46.49
CA GLY A 21 -18.63 -12.83 -45.19
C GLY A 21 -19.16 -13.71 -44.07
N THR A 22 -18.30 -13.99 -43.09
CA THR A 22 -18.71 -14.11 -41.69
C THR A 22 -17.64 -13.46 -40.83
N ALA A 23 -17.97 -12.27 -40.33
CA ALA A 23 -17.28 -11.67 -39.20
C ALA A 23 -17.49 -12.57 -37.98
N TYR A 24 -16.41 -13.06 -37.39
CA TYR A 24 -16.38 -13.34 -35.96
C TYR A 24 -15.08 -12.78 -35.39
N ALA A 25 -15.27 -11.93 -34.41
CA ALA A 25 -14.26 -11.15 -33.73
C ALA A 25 -13.12 -12.02 -33.18
N ALA A 26 -11.91 -11.48 -33.26
CA ALA A 26 -10.76 -11.96 -32.52
C ALA A 26 -11.06 -11.84 -31.02
N ILE A 27 -11.27 -12.97 -30.35
CA ILE A 27 -11.25 -13.04 -28.89
C ILE A 27 -9.83 -13.46 -28.50
N SER A 28 -9.03 -12.49 -28.10
CA SER A 28 -7.82 -12.70 -27.32
C SER A 28 -8.24 -13.34 -26.00
N ARG A 29 -8.28 -14.67 -25.94
CA ARG A 29 -8.60 -15.39 -24.72
C ARG A 29 -7.35 -15.39 -23.85
N SER A 30 -7.34 -14.47 -22.90
CA SER A 30 -6.60 -14.57 -21.66
C SER A 30 -6.94 -15.91 -20.99
N GLN A 31 -6.17 -16.95 -21.30
CA GLN A 31 -6.02 -18.06 -20.37
C GLN A 31 -5.04 -17.59 -19.30
N GLN A 32 -5.58 -16.79 -18.37
CA GLN A 32 -5.07 -16.80 -17.01
C GLN A 32 -5.18 -18.25 -16.56
N THR A 33 -4.01 -18.89 -16.46
CA THR A 33 -3.75 -19.99 -15.56
C THR A 33 -4.36 -19.60 -14.21
N GLN A 34 -5.53 -20.15 -13.87
CA GLN A 34 -5.90 -20.35 -12.47
C GLN A 34 -5.00 -21.47 -11.95
N GLN A 35 -3.71 -21.16 -11.83
CA GLN A 35 -2.85 -21.85 -10.91
C GLN A 35 -3.12 -21.15 -9.59
N GLN A 36 -3.90 -21.82 -8.75
CA GLN A 36 -3.82 -21.63 -7.31
C GLN A 36 -2.34 -21.62 -6.96
N ASP A 37 -1.77 -20.43 -6.73
CA ASP A 37 -0.54 -20.36 -5.98
C ASP A 37 -0.94 -20.56 -4.53
N ASN A 38 -1.05 -21.85 -4.20
CA ASN A 38 -1.04 -22.33 -2.84
C ASN A 38 0.40 -22.15 -2.35
N GLN A 39 0.79 -20.90 -2.11
CA GLN A 39 1.96 -20.59 -1.30
C GLN A 39 1.51 -20.68 0.16
N ASP A 40 1.62 -21.88 0.70
CA ASP A 40 1.78 -22.11 2.12
C ASP A 40 3.00 -21.32 2.60
N THR A 41 2.77 -20.12 3.11
CA THR A 41 3.77 -19.32 3.83
C THR A 41 3.32 -19.16 5.26
N GLY A 42 3.44 -20.25 6.02
CA GLY A 42 3.35 -20.21 7.48
C GLY A 42 1.93 -20.04 7.98
N LYS A 43 1.51 -20.97 8.83
CA LYS A 43 0.32 -20.84 9.64
C LYS A 43 0.51 -19.69 10.63
N ASP A 44 0.28 -18.47 10.18
CA ASP A 44 -0.05 -17.36 11.04
C ASP A 44 -1.51 -17.54 11.49
N THR A 45 -1.74 -17.45 12.79
CA THR A 45 -3.06 -17.72 13.39
C THR A 45 -4.01 -16.53 13.30
N ASP A 46 -3.54 -15.46 12.69
CA ASP A 46 -4.18 -14.16 12.74
C ASP A 46 -4.88 -13.95 11.39
N HIS A 47 -6.19 -14.17 11.40
CA HIS A 47 -7.05 -13.97 10.23
C HIS A 47 -7.20 -12.47 9.93
N GLU A 48 -6.13 -11.85 9.44
CA GLU A 48 -6.14 -10.44 9.05
C GLU A 48 -6.93 -10.23 7.76
N VAL A 49 -7.69 -9.14 7.73
CA VAL A 49 -8.33 -8.69 6.49
C VAL A 49 -7.29 -7.95 5.66
N LEU A 50 -7.04 -8.45 4.45
CA LEU A 50 -6.03 -7.92 3.55
C LEU A 50 -6.65 -7.37 2.27
N ILE A 51 -6.04 -6.34 1.69
CA ILE A 51 -6.35 -5.82 0.36
C ILE A 51 -5.19 -6.14 -0.56
N HIS A 52 -5.49 -6.78 -1.70
CA HIS A 52 -4.49 -7.08 -2.72
C HIS A 52 -3.82 -5.80 -3.25
N ASN A 53 -2.49 -5.77 -3.21
CA ASN A 53 -1.68 -4.73 -3.81
C ASN A 53 -0.40 -5.35 -4.39
N PRO A 54 -0.32 -5.57 -5.71
CA PRO A 54 0.84 -6.23 -6.31
C PRO A 54 2.12 -5.39 -6.28
N GLN A 55 2.08 -4.17 -5.75
CA GLN A 55 3.25 -3.31 -5.59
C GLN A 55 3.84 -3.36 -4.18
N SER A 56 3.14 -3.93 -3.20
CA SER A 56 3.66 -4.13 -1.84
C SER A 56 4.52 -5.38 -1.75
N THR A 57 5.35 -5.47 -0.70
CA THR A 57 6.37 -6.52 -0.55
C THR A 57 5.77 -7.93 -0.54
N SER A 58 4.63 -8.15 0.12
CA SER A 58 3.92 -9.44 0.18
C SER A 58 2.78 -9.56 -0.85
N GLY A 59 2.54 -8.53 -1.66
CA GLY A 59 1.40 -8.49 -2.60
C GLY A 59 0.06 -8.12 -1.97
N SER A 60 0.04 -7.75 -0.68
CA SER A 60 -1.15 -7.30 0.05
C SER A 60 -0.84 -6.14 0.99
N CYS A 61 -1.87 -5.40 1.41
CA CYS A 61 -1.83 -4.33 2.41
C CYS A 61 -2.85 -4.59 3.51
N GLY A 62 -2.57 -4.10 4.72
CA GLY A 62 -3.49 -4.14 5.85
C GLY A 62 -4.68 -3.18 5.70
N VAL A 63 -5.66 -3.32 6.60
CA VAL A 63 -6.85 -2.43 6.65
C VAL A 63 -7.11 -1.81 8.02
N GLU A 64 -6.46 -2.31 9.07
CA GLU A 64 -6.79 -1.96 10.46
C GLU A 64 -6.40 -0.51 10.78
N ARG A 65 -7.42 0.32 11.07
CA ARG A 65 -7.31 1.78 11.28
C ARG A 65 -6.38 2.45 10.24
N TRP A 66 -6.43 1.97 8.99
CA TRP A 66 -5.40 2.23 7.98
C TRP A 66 -5.14 3.71 7.72
N ALA A 67 -6.20 4.53 7.74
CA ALA A 67 -6.08 5.96 7.52
C ALA A 67 -5.20 6.65 8.58
N VAL A 68 -5.32 6.25 9.85
CA VAL A 68 -4.51 6.77 10.96
C VAL A 68 -3.07 6.23 10.86
N LYS A 69 -2.93 4.92 10.62
CA LYS A 69 -1.63 4.23 10.48
C LYS A 69 -0.76 4.87 9.40
N THR A 70 -1.35 5.14 8.24
CA THR A 70 -0.65 5.66 7.07
C THR A 70 -0.58 7.18 6.98
N GLY A 71 -1.22 7.92 7.89
CA GLY A 71 -1.28 9.39 7.80
C GLY A 71 -2.10 9.90 6.61
N THR A 72 -3.14 9.16 6.22
CA THR A 72 -4.08 9.57 5.17
C THR A 72 -5.43 10.01 5.74
N ASP A 73 -5.58 10.00 7.06
CA ASP A 73 -6.74 10.53 7.76
C ASP A 73 -6.84 12.06 7.70
N ALA A 74 -8.07 12.59 7.84
CA ALA A 74 -8.36 14.02 7.77
C ALA A 74 -7.70 14.85 8.90
N ASN A 75 -7.21 14.21 9.96
CA ASN A 75 -6.60 14.85 11.12
C ASN A 75 -5.08 14.65 11.18
N VAL A 76 -4.45 14.16 10.10
CA VAL A 76 -2.99 13.99 10.03
C VAL A 76 -2.22 15.30 10.29
N GLY A 77 -2.80 16.45 9.94
CA GLY A 77 -2.23 17.77 10.23
C GLY A 77 -2.15 18.12 11.72
N LEU A 78 -2.77 17.34 12.62
CA LEU A 78 -2.66 17.51 14.07
C LEU A 78 -1.39 16.86 14.64
N ILE A 79 -0.67 16.03 13.86
CA ILE A 79 0.60 15.46 14.31
C ILE A 79 1.63 16.58 14.41
N SER A 80 2.23 16.72 15.59
CA SER A 80 3.30 17.69 15.81
C SER A 80 4.65 17.15 15.29
N LEU A 81 4.80 17.00 13.97
CA LEU A 81 5.96 16.34 13.33
C LEU A 81 7.31 16.97 13.66
N GLN A 82 7.35 18.26 13.99
CA GLN A 82 8.57 18.97 14.38
C GLN A 82 8.85 18.94 15.89
N SER A 83 7.96 18.34 16.69
CA SER A 83 8.09 18.26 18.15
C SER A 83 8.27 16.81 18.57
N ILE A 84 9.44 16.50 19.13
CA ILE A 84 9.79 15.16 19.59
C ILE A 84 9.64 15.11 21.11
N THR A 85 8.85 14.14 21.59
CA THR A 85 8.67 13.86 23.02
C THR A 85 9.42 12.59 23.40
N GLN A 86 10.44 12.72 24.25
CA GLN A 86 11.13 11.57 24.82
C GLN A 86 10.19 10.78 25.74
N THR A 87 10.19 9.46 25.63
CA THR A 87 9.36 8.58 26.47
C THR A 87 10.05 7.24 26.70
N THR A 88 9.35 6.31 27.36
CA THR A 88 9.81 4.94 27.60
C THR A 88 8.73 3.94 27.21
N ILE A 89 9.12 2.69 26.95
CA ILE A 89 8.18 1.57 26.78
C ILE A 89 7.26 1.46 28.01
N ALA A 90 7.79 1.62 29.22
CA ALA A 90 7.02 1.59 30.45
C ALA A 90 5.93 2.67 30.48
N SER A 91 6.23 3.89 30.02
CA SER A 91 5.26 4.99 29.97
C SER A 91 4.16 4.76 28.93
N LEU A 92 4.52 4.28 27.73
CA LEU A 92 3.54 4.02 26.66
C LEU A 92 2.64 2.82 26.97
N SER A 93 3.21 1.73 27.51
CA SER A 93 2.45 0.54 27.91
C SER A 93 1.52 0.76 29.10
N ALA A 94 1.78 1.80 29.90
CA ALA A 94 0.91 2.17 31.02
C ALA A 94 -0.27 3.06 30.61
N LEU A 95 -0.37 3.48 29.34
CA LEU A 95 -1.50 4.27 28.86
C LEU A 95 -2.79 3.46 28.98
N PRO A 96 -3.87 4.03 29.53
CA PRO A 96 -5.15 3.34 29.56
C PRO A 96 -5.65 3.15 28.12
N PRO A 97 -6.32 2.02 27.81
CA PRO A 97 -7.01 1.85 26.55
C PRO A 97 -8.00 3.01 26.31
N PRO A 98 -8.14 3.50 25.07
CA PRO A 98 -9.10 4.54 24.78
C PRO A 98 -10.53 4.02 24.98
N ALA A 99 -11.41 4.85 25.53
CA ALA A 99 -12.82 4.48 25.72
C ALA A 99 -13.55 4.16 24.41
N THR A 100 -13.08 4.75 23.30
CA THR A 100 -13.57 4.50 21.94
C THR A 100 -12.41 4.45 20.98
N LEU A 101 -12.51 3.59 19.96
CA LEU A 101 -11.47 3.39 18.95
C LEU A 101 -12.02 3.69 17.55
N PRO A 102 -12.19 4.97 17.17
CA PRO A 102 -12.82 5.36 15.90
C PRO A 102 -11.95 5.03 14.70
N ALA A 103 -12.48 4.37 13.67
CA ALA A 103 -11.69 3.80 12.57
C ALA A 103 -10.71 4.76 11.85
N SER A 104 -11.05 6.05 11.75
CA SER A 104 -10.29 7.03 10.96
C SER A 104 -10.03 8.37 11.66
N THR A 105 -10.14 8.41 13.00
CA THR A 105 -9.91 9.63 13.78
C THR A 105 -8.84 9.39 14.84
N ARG A 106 -7.96 10.37 15.00
CA ARG A 106 -6.86 10.31 15.95
C ARG A 106 -7.33 10.48 17.39
N ILE A 107 -6.81 9.65 18.29
CA ILE A 107 -7.01 9.73 19.73
C ILE A 107 -5.93 10.64 20.31
N GLN A 108 -6.35 11.80 20.78
CA GLN A 108 -5.45 12.76 21.41
C GLN A 108 -5.25 12.49 22.91
N PRO A 109 -4.06 12.82 23.45
CA PRO A 109 -2.92 13.43 22.74
C PRO A 109 -1.99 12.41 22.06
N THR A 110 -2.18 11.11 22.31
CA THR A 110 -1.19 10.08 21.98
C THR A 110 -0.94 9.95 20.47
N GLU A 111 -1.99 9.80 19.65
CA GLU A 111 -1.85 9.59 18.20
C GLU A 111 -1.49 10.87 17.41
N THR A 112 -1.32 12.00 18.10
CA THR A 112 -0.86 13.29 17.56
C THR A 112 0.53 13.71 18.04
N THR A 113 1.18 12.88 18.86
CA THR A 113 2.50 13.15 19.43
C THR A 113 3.54 12.28 18.74
N VAL A 114 4.67 12.88 18.33
CA VAL A 114 5.84 12.10 17.91
C VAL A 114 6.65 11.73 19.14
N PHE A 115 6.75 10.44 19.40
CA PHE A 115 7.53 9.90 20.51
C PHE A 115 8.91 9.44 20.04
N GLN A 116 9.92 9.67 20.88
CA GLN A 116 11.25 9.07 20.73
C GLN A 116 11.51 8.11 21.89
N LEU A 117 12.01 6.93 21.53
CA LEU A 117 12.44 5.86 22.41
C LEU A 117 13.94 5.64 22.25
N HIS A 118 14.62 5.35 23.35
CA HIS A 118 16.04 4.99 23.37
C HIS A 118 16.21 3.49 23.64
N ASP A 119 15.70 2.69 22.71
CA ASP A 119 15.58 1.24 22.86
C ASP A 119 16.35 0.47 21.78
N THR A 120 16.52 -0.84 21.98
CA THR A 120 17.19 -1.73 21.04
C THR A 120 16.17 -2.49 20.21
N LEU A 121 16.28 -2.46 18.88
CA LEU A 121 15.56 -3.39 18.01
C LEU A 121 16.14 -4.80 18.20
N THR A 122 15.29 -5.73 18.65
CA THR A 122 15.72 -7.11 18.99
C THR A 122 15.25 -8.16 17.99
N GLN A 123 14.09 -7.95 17.36
CA GLN A 123 13.54 -8.85 16.35
C GLN A 123 12.74 -8.04 15.33
N TYR A 124 12.62 -8.59 14.12
CA TYR A 124 11.70 -8.10 13.11
C TYR A 124 11.16 -9.26 12.26
N LYS A 125 9.94 -9.11 11.75
CA LYS A 125 9.29 -10.03 10.82
C LYS A 125 8.57 -9.20 9.75
N LEU A 126 8.63 -9.66 8.50
CA LEU A 126 7.76 -9.18 7.44
C LEU A 126 6.44 -9.93 7.53
N GLU A 127 5.34 -9.20 7.64
CA GLU A 127 3.99 -9.75 7.76
C GLU A 127 3.27 -9.87 6.41
N ASN A 128 2.16 -10.61 6.39
CA ASN A 128 1.37 -10.83 5.18
C ASN A 128 0.69 -9.56 4.67
N ASP A 129 0.51 -8.55 5.51
CA ASP A 129 0.01 -7.22 5.16
C ASP A 129 1.09 -6.27 4.62
N SER A 130 2.31 -6.80 4.42
CA SER A 130 3.55 -6.11 4.02
C SER A 130 4.18 -5.22 5.07
N ASP A 131 3.66 -5.18 6.29
CA ASP A 131 4.24 -4.36 7.35
C ASP A 131 5.44 -5.08 7.97
N TYR A 132 6.42 -4.30 8.42
CA TYR A 132 7.45 -4.84 9.31
C TYR A 132 6.97 -4.75 10.75
N HIS A 133 6.71 -5.90 11.35
CA HIS A 133 6.56 -6.04 12.80
C HIS A 133 7.93 -6.05 13.46
N LEU A 134 8.16 -5.11 14.38
CA LEU A 134 9.41 -4.91 15.10
C LEU A 134 9.19 -5.18 16.58
N ILE A 135 10.17 -5.78 17.24
CA ILE A 135 10.23 -5.86 18.69
C ILE A 135 11.36 -4.97 19.19
N VAL A 136 11.03 -3.87 19.86
CA VAL A 136 12.00 -3.02 20.56
C VAL A 136 12.05 -3.39 22.04
N ALA A 137 13.23 -3.30 22.65
CA ALA A 137 13.45 -3.60 24.05
C ALA A 137 14.26 -2.51 24.77
N ASP A 138 13.83 -2.12 25.97
CA ASP A 138 14.59 -1.23 26.83
C ASP A 138 15.69 -1.99 27.60
N THR A 139 16.57 -1.26 28.30
CA THR A 139 17.68 -1.84 29.07
C THR A 139 17.24 -2.66 30.29
N SER A 140 15.97 -2.57 30.68
CA SER A 140 15.36 -3.37 31.74
C SER A 140 14.69 -4.65 31.21
N GLY A 141 14.70 -4.87 29.89
CA GLY A 141 14.11 -6.02 29.23
C GLY A 141 12.61 -5.90 28.96
N LYS A 142 12.00 -4.71 29.10
CA LYS A 142 10.61 -4.50 28.66
C LYS A 142 10.59 -4.39 27.15
N THR A 143 9.57 -4.96 26.52
CA THR A 143 9.42 -4.98 25.07
C THR A 143 8.18 -4.22 24.61
N MET A 144 8.20 -3.71 23.38
CA MET A 144 7.05 -3.13 22.69
C MET A 144 7.07 -3.54 21.21
N ILE A 145 5.88 -3.74 20.64
CA ILE A 145 5.72 -3.95 19.20
C ILE A 145 5.64 -2.58 18.51
N VAL A 146 6.38 -2.43 17.41
CA VAL A 146 6.28 -1.27 16.51
C VAL A 146 6.09 -1.80 15.11
N GLU A 147 5.29 -1.13 14.30
CA GLU A 147 5.00 -1.55 12.93
C GLU A 147 5.38 -0.44 11.96
N ILE A 148 6.01 -0.82 10.84
CA ILE A 148 6.30 0.10 9.73
C ILE A 148 5.55 -0.39 8.50
N PRO A 149 4.59 0.37 7.96
CA PRO A 149 3.84 -0.06 6.80
C PRO A 149 4.69 -0.07 5.53
N ASP A 150 4.29 -0.88 4.56
CA ASP A 150 4.91 -0.85 3.25
C ASP A 150 4.66 0.49 2.53
N PRO A 151 5.69 1.18 2.00
CA PRO A 151 5.52 2.43 1.27
C PRO A 151 4.55 2.33 0.08
N ALA A 152 4.44 1.17 -0.58
CA ALA A 152 3.48 0.94 -1.65
C ALA A 152 2.03 0.84 -1.16
N CYS A 153 1.83 0.62 0.15
CA CYS A 153 0.52 0.63 0.81
C CYS A 153 0.16 2.01 1.41
N VAL A 154 1.08 2.98 1.37
CA VAL A 154 0.88 4.33 1.90
C VAL A 154 0.48 5.29 0.77
N GLY A 155 -0.59 6.05 0.97
CA GLY A 155 -1.04 7.04 -0.01
C GLY A 155 0.02 8.11 -0.27
N ALA A 156 0.22 8.47 -1.54
CA ALA A 156 1.27 9.41 -1.97
C ALA A 156 1.16 10.82 -1.36
N SER A 157 -0.01 11.21 -0.86
CA SER A 157 -0.23 12.49 -0.16
C SER A 157 0.07 12.44 1.33
N SER A 158 0.42 11.27 1.88
CA SER A 158 0.73 11.14 3.30
C SER A 158 1.99 11.94 3.65
N PRO A 159 1.94 12.80 4.67
CA PRO A 159 3.14 13.48 5.16
C PRO A 159 4.12 12.51 5.85
N LEU A 160 3.68 11.29 6.18
CA LEU A 160 4.50 10.27 6.85
C LEU A 160 5.32 9.42 5.87
N LEU A 161 4.97 9.44 4.58
CA LEU A 161 5.54 8.55 3.56
C LEU A 161 7.08 8.63 3.50
N SER A 162 7.66 9.83 3.57
CA SER A 162 9.11 9.99 3.48
C SER A 162 9.84 9.32 4.64
N ASP A 163 9.29 9.40 5.85
CA ASP A 163 9.91 8.81 7.03
C ASP A 163 9.67 7.30 7.10
N ILE A 164 8.52 6.81 6.63
CA ILE A 164 8.26 5.38 6.44
C ILE A 164 9.26 4.77 5.45
N GLN A 165 9.52 5.44 4.33
CA GLN A 165 10.53 5.00 3.36
C GLN A 165 11.93 4.93 3.97
N LYS A 166 12.34 5.95 4.73
CA LYS A 166 13.65 5.95 5.41
C LYS A 166 13.76 4.84 6.46
N ALA A 167 12.68 4.54 7.17
CA ALA A 167 12.68 3.53 8.21
C ALA A 167 12.83 2.10 7.66
N ARG A 168 12.55 1.87 6.36
CA ARG A 168 12.73 0.58 5.67
C ARG A 168 13.99 0.50 4.80
N ALA A 169 14.82 1.53 4.77
CA ALA A 169 16.00 1.63 3.89
C ALA A 169 17.23 0.91 4.44
#